data_AF-A0A973G1N5-F1
#
_entry.id   AF-A0A973G1N5-F1
#
_cell.length_a   1.000
_cell.length_b   1.000
_cell.length_c   1.000
_cell.angle_alpha   90.00
_cell.angle_beta   90.00
_cell.angle_gamma   90.00
#
_symmetry.space_group_name_H-M   'P 1'
#
loop_
_entity.id
_entity.type
_entity.pdbx_description
1 polymer ?
#
loop_
_entity_poly.entity_id
_entity_poly.type
_entity_poly.pdbx_seq_one_letter_code
_entity_poly.pdbx_strand_id
1 'polypeptide(L)'
;MKTRRNRPSPYAAACFMICVLLASACSADNTGSAEIKSPAVPVQAAAPAPLSYVMTSVKKIYNNGRNPGDEQSYCKCSFPVFSGGTNTELVNRTVQSYIADSTAISPRDGNGRSGKSIELLADDFLKDYEGFRKEFGRELPYQFELTGSVPLNRQGLLTVEISWEAYTGGAHGMHHIEYLVFDVATGRRLKTADLFIAGFESRLDQFIEARFRQDKGLSKTERLDSEKGTLFENFIRHNDNFALGDKGITFIYNEYEIAAYAFGPTELELSYREIRAILKPAFRNL
;
A
#
# COMPACT_ATOMS: atom_id res chain seq x y z
N MET A 1 -32.69 34.37 10.25
CA MET A 1 -33.77 33.73 9.45
C MET A 1 -33.10 33.08 8.24
N LYS A 2 -33.12 31.78 7.94
CA LYS A 2 -33.82 30.60 8.42
C LYS A 2 -32.80 29.44 8.45
N THR A 3 -32.82 28.70 9.55
CA THR A 3 -32.07 27.47 9.79
C THR A 3 -32.69 26.30 9.00
N ARG A 4 -31.86 25.48 8.33
CA ARG A 4 -32.29 24.16 7.83
C ARG A 4 -31.95 23.11 8.89
N ARG A 5 -33.01 22.45 9.38
CA ARG A 5 -33.01 21.44 10.44
C ARG A 5 -32.57 20.09 9.89
N ASN A 6 -31.69 19.43 10.64
CA ASN A 6 -31.50 17.98 10.65
C ASN A 6 -32.83 17.25 10.90
N ARG A 7 -33.11 16.21 10.11
CA ARG A 7 -34.13 15.20 10.43
C ARG A 7 -33.41 13.89 10.77
N PRO A 8 -33.53 13.35 11.99
CA PRO A 8 -33.15 11.97 12.27
C PRO A 8 -34.26 11.00 11.86
N SER A 9 -33.84 9.81 11.43
CA SER A 9 -34.68 8.67 11.02
C SER A 9 -35.43 8.05 12.20
N PRO A 10 -36.68 7.57 12.04
CA PRO A 10 -37.50 7.04 13.12
C PRO A 10 -37.43 5.50 13.16
N TYR A 11 -36.66 4.92 14.07
CA TYR A 11 -36.91 3.55 14.52
C TYR A 11 -36.62 3.43 16.02
N ALA A 12 -37.70 3.52 16.80
CA ALA A 12 -37.77 3.08 18.19
C ALA A 12 -39.10 2.35 18.38
N ALA A 13 -39.03 1.08 18.80
CA ALA A 13 -40.01 0.29 19.56
C ALA A 13 -39.67 -1.20 19.33
N ALA A 14 -39.00 -1.87 20.27
CA ALA A 14 -39.55 -2.49 21.48
C ALA A 14 -40.28 -3.82 21.19
N CYS A 15 -39.73 -4.92 21.70
CA CYS A 15 -40.53 -6.05 22.14
C CYS A 15 -39.87 -6.71 23.36
N PHE A 16 -40.58 -6.59 24.48
CA PHE A 16 -40.34 -7.27 25.75
C PHE A 16 -40.62 -8.77 25.59
N MET A 17 -39.76 -9.63 26.16
CA MET A 17 -40.28 -10.86 26.74
C MET A 17 -39.50 -11.22 28.02
N ILE A 18 -40.25 -11.19 29.12
CA ILE A 18 -39.89 -11.66 30.46
C ILE A 18 -40.13 -13.17 30.49
N CYS A 19 -39.19 -13.95 31.05
CA CYS A 19 -39.48 -15.25 31.64
C CYS A 19 -38.57 -15.53 32.84
N VAL A 20 -39.13 -15.17 34.00
CA VAL A 20 -39.11 -15.79 35.33
C VAL A 20 -38.03 -16.84 35.67
N LEU A 21 -37.33 -16.52 36.77
CA LEU A 21 -36.47 -17.35 37.61
C LEU A 21 -37.18 -18.59 38.20
N LEU A 22 -36.49 -19.71 38.22
CA LEU A 22 -36.66 -20.73 39.26
C LEU A 22 -35.29 -21.12 39.81
N ALA A 23 -35.02 -20.67 41.03
CA ALA A 23 -34.00 -21.23 41.90
C ALA A 23 -34.62 -22.39 42.68
N SER A 24 -33.91 -23.51 42.76
CA SER A 24 -34.12 -24.52 43.80
C SER A 24 -32.79 -25.15 44.14
N ALA A 25 -32.41 -25.01 45.40
CA ALA A 25 -31.22 -25.58 46.01
C ALA A 25 -31.52 -26.99 46.52
N CYS A 26 -30.58 -27.91 46.34
CA CYS A 26 -30.41 -29.08 47.21
C CYS A 26 -28.91 -29.33 47.41
N SER A 27 -28.53 -29.62 48.64
CA SER A 27 -27.17 -29.86 49.12
C SER A 27 -26.80 -31.35 49.12
N ALA A 28 -25.49 -31.57 49.13
CA ALA A 28 -24.70 -32.67 49.73
C ALA A 28 -24.37 -33.95 48.92
N ASP A 29 -23.05 -34.09 48.70
CA ASP A 29 -22.15 -35.24 48.80
C ASP A 29 -22.38 -36.50 47.92
N ASN A 30 -21.44 -36.83 47.02
CA ASN A 30 -20.17 -37.54 47.34
C ASN A 30 -19.47 -38.07 46.06
N THR A 31 -18.14 -38.11 46.10
CA THR A 31 -17.18 -38.95 45.34
C THR A 31 -17.21 -39.01 43.80
N GLY A 32 -16.14 -38.52 43.18
CA GLY A 32 -15.77 -38.87 41.80
C GLY A 32 -14.85 -37.82 41.17
N SER A 33 -13.54 -37.94 41.37
CA SER A 33 -12.53 -37.15 40.66
C SER A 33 -12.52 -37.55 39.19
N ALA A 34 -13.36 -36.91 38.39
CA ALA A 34 -13.27 -36.92 36.93
C ALA A 34 -12.29 -35.82 36.53
N GLU A 35 -11.16 -36.22 35.93
CA GLU A 35 -10.28 -35.32 35.18
C GLU A 35 -11.11 -34.58 34.12
N ILE A 36 -11.39 -33.31 34.38
CA ILE A 36 -11.89 -32.39 33.35
C ILE A 36 -10.73 -32.18 32.39
N LYS A 37 -10.69 -32.95 31.29
CA LYS A 37 -9.85 -32.62 30.14
C LYS A 37 -10.31 -31.26 29.65
N SER A 38 -9.50 -30.23 29.94
CA SER A 38 -9.65 -28.91 29.34
C SER A 38 -9.85 -29.06 27.83
N PRO A 39 -10.83 -28.38 27.23
CA PRO A 39 -11.00 -28.41 25.78
C PRO A 39 -9.69 -27.93 25.16
N ALA A 40 -9.17 -28.69 24.21
CA ALA A 40 -7.98 -28.32 23.45
C ALA A 40 -8.18 -26.89 22.92
N VAL A 41 -7.22 -26.02 23.26
CA VAL A 41 -7.11 -24.68 22.67
C VAL A 41 -7.21 -24.86 21.15
N PRO A 42 -8.03 -24.08 20.43
CA PRO A 42 -8.09 -24.18 18.98
C PRO A 42 -6.68 -23.98 18.44
N VAL A 43 -6.16 -24.99 17.75
CA VAL A 43 -4.91 -24.88 17.00
C VAL A 43 -5.11 -23.70 16.06
N GLN A 44 -4.36 -22.63 16.29
CA GLN A 44 -4.36 -21.44 15.45
C GLN A 44 -4.15 -21.92 14.01
N ALA A 45 -5.13 -21.68 13.14
CA ALA A 45 -5.08 -22.18 11.77
C ALA A 45 -3.73 -21.79 11.15
N ALA A 46 -3.04 -22.76 10.54
CA ALA A 46 -1.76 -22.51 9.91
C ALA A 46 -1.91 -21.37 8.89
N ALA A 47 -0.94 -20.45 8.86
CA ALA A 47 -0.97 -19.36 7.91
C ALA A 47 -1.08 -19.91 6.47
N PRO A 48 -1.83 -19.24 5.58
CA PRO A 48 -1.92 -19.65 4.19
C PRO A 48 -0.53 -19.79 3.55
N ALA A 49 -0.41 -20.75 2.63
CA ALA A 49 0.79 -20.89 1.82
C ALA A 49 1.04 -19.61 0.99
N PRO A 50 2.32 -19.31 0.68
CA PRO A 50 2.67 -18.25 -0.27
C PRO A 50 1.92 -18.39 -1.60
N LEU A 51 1.54 -17.26 -2.21
CA LEU A 51 0.93 -17.28 -3.54
C LEU A 51 1.97 -17.64 -4.60
N SER A 52 1.57 -18.32 -5.67
CA SER A 52 2.39 -18.42 -6.88
C SER A 52 2.22 -17.15 -7.71
N TYR A 53 3.19 -16.80 -8.55
CA TYR A 53 3.03 -15.70 -9.51
C TYR A 53 3.92 -15.88 -10.73
N VAL A 54 3.52 -15.22 -11.82
CA VAL A 54 4.34 -15.04 -13.02
C VAL A 54 4.47 -13.56 -13.31
N MET A 55 5.62 -13.15 -13.85
CA MET A 55 5.79 -11.79 -14.35
C MET A 55 5.12 -11.66 -15.72
N THR A 56 4.22 -10.70 -15.85
CA THR A 56 3.58 -10.31 -17.11
C THR A 56 4.23 -9.04 -17.62
N SER A 57 4.48 -8.95 -18.93
CA SER A 57 5.11 -7.77 -19.51
C SER A 57 4.34 -7.23 -20.71
N VAL A 58 4.17 -5.90 -20.72
CA VAL A 58 3.64 -5.12 -21.85
C VAL A 58 4.78 -4.25 -22.37
N LYS A 59 5.05 -4.33 -23.67
CA LYS A 59 6.07 -3.49 -24.32
C LYS A 59 5.49 -2.92 -25.61
N LYS A 60 5.39 -1.60 -25.65
CA LYS A 60 5.00 -0.83 -26.81
C LYS A 60 6.11 0.15 -27.13
N ILE A 61 6.50 0.18 -28.40
CA ILE A 61 7.53 1.07 -28.91
C ILE A 61 6.93 1.87 -30.05
N TYR A 62 7.08 3.18 -30.01
CA TYR A 62 6.70 4.03 -31.13
C TYR A 62 7.69 3.84 -32.28
N ASN A 63 7.16 3.53 -33.46
CA ASN A 63 7.94 3.38 -34.68
C ASN A 63 7.43 4.35 -35.75
N ASN A 64 8.29 5.24 -36.22
CA ASN A 64 8.02 6.17 -37.31
C ASN A 64 8.77 5.81 -38.61
N GLY A 65 9.30 4.59 -38.71
CA GLY A 65 10.08 4.12 -39.85
C GLY A 65 11.54 4.59 -39.87
N ARG A 66 12.04 5.24 -38.82
CA ARG A 66 13.45 5.60 -38.66
C ARG A 66 14.18 4.59 -37.77
N ASN A 67 15.52 4.52 -37.90
CA ASN A 67 16.34 3.65 -37.04
C ASN A 67 16.17 4.04 -35.57
N PRO A 68 15.95 3.06 -34.65
CA PRO A 68 15.84 3.35 -33.23
C PRO A 68 17.20 3.80 -32.67
N GLY A 69 17.24 4.99 -32.10
CA GLY A 69 18.31 5.47 -31.20
C GLY A 69 17.75 5.77 -29.81
N ASP A 70 18.55 6.34 -28.91
CA ASP A 70 18.18 6.64 -27.51
C ASP A 70 17.00 7.62 -27.35
N GLU A 71 16.56 8.24 -28.44
CA GLU A 71 15.42 9.18 -28.52
C GLU A 71 14.07 8.50 -28.82
N GLN A 72 13.97 7.18 -28.63
CA GLN A 72 12.75 6.43 -28.93
C GLN A 72 11.68 6.62 -27.84
N SER A 73 10.43 6.82 -28.27
CA SER A 73 9.28 6.81 -27.37
C SER A 73 8.77 5.40 -27.13
N TYR A 74 8.48 5.03 -25.89
CA TYR A 74 8.04 3.69 -25.51
C TYR A 74 7.23 3.68 -24.21
N CYS A 75 6.45 2.61 -24.03
CA CYS A 75 5.83 2.25 -22.77
C CYS A 75 6.16 0.78 -22.46
N LYS A 76 6.79 0.53 -21.32
CA LYS A 76 7.16 -0.80 -20.84
C LYS A 76 6.60 -1.00 -19.44
N CYS A 77 5.94 -2.12 -19.21
CA CYS A 77 5.46 -2.51 -17.90
C CYS A 77 5.83 -3.97 -17.68
N SER A 78 6.31 -4.30 -16.49
CA SER A 78 6.51 -5.68 -16.03
C SER A 78 5.95 -5.79 -14.61
N PHE A 79 5.00 -6.66 -14.34
CA PHE A 79 4.34 -6.75 -13.03
C PHE A 79 3.89 -8.19 -12.71
N PRO A 80 3.80 -8.56 -11.43
CA PRO A 80 3.39 -9.91 -11.04
C PRO A 80 1.89 -10.12 -11.23
N VAL A 81 1.53 -11.33 -11.69
CA VAL A 81 0.15 -11.84 -11.70
C VAL A 81 0.11 -13.10 -10.85
N PHE A 82 -0.68 -13.06 -9.78
CA PHE A 82 -0.73 -14.07 -8.73
C PHE A 82 -1.74 -15.18 -9.02
N SER A 83 -1.44 -16.39 -8.53
CA SER A 83 -2.25 -17.60 -8.63
C SER A 83 -2.07 -18.49 -7.39
N GLY A 84 -2.85 -19.58 -7.30
CA GLY A 84 -2.68 -20.58 -6.23
C GLY A 84 -3.33 -20.25 -4.88
N GLY A 85 -4.24 -19.27 -4.82
CA GLY A 85 -4.98 -18.92 -3.59
C GLY A 85 -6.42 -18.48 -3.89
N THR A 86 -7.29 -18.48 -2.88
CA THR A 86 -8.74 -18.24 -3.04
C THR A 86 -9.08 -16.80 -3.45
N ASN A 87 -8.26 -15.80 -3.07
CA ASN A 87 -8.54 -14.39 -3.32
C ASN A 87 -7.55 -13.72 -4.27
N THR A 88 -6.83 -14.50 -5.08
CA THR A 88 -5.82 -13.97 -6.02
C THR A 88 -6.42 -13.02 -7.05
N GLU A 89 -7.68 -13.24 -7.47
CA GLU A 89 -8.38 -12.31 -8.37
C GLU A 89 -8.53 -10.91 -7.78
N LEU A 90 -8.82 -10.80 -6.47
CA LEU A 90 -8.92 -9.50 -5.80
C LEU A 90 -7.54 -8.84 -5.67
N VAL A 91 -6.51 -9.62 -5.34
CA VAL A 91 -5.13 -9.13 -5.29
C VAL A 91 -4.70 -8.60 -6.66
N ASN A 92 -4.85 -9.40 -7.71
CA ASN A 92 -4.51 -9.03 -9.08
C ASN A 92 -5.27 -7.79 -9.55
N ARG A 93 -6.58 -7.75 -9.29
CA ARG A 93 -7.42 -6.58 -9.61
C ARG A 93 -6.95 -5.33 -8.88
N THR A 94 -6.56 -5.43 -7.61
CA THR A 94 -6.05 -4.29 -6.84
C THR A 94 -4.73 -3.77 -7.42
N VAL A 95 -3.79 -4.68 -7.74
CA VAL A 95 -2.51 -4.33 -8.37
C VAL A 95 -2.74 -3.66 -9.73
N GLN A 96 -3.55 -4.28 -10.60
CA GLN A 96 -3.82 -3.74 -11.93
C GLN A 96 -4.60 -2.42 -11.89
N SER A 97 -5.53 -2.25 -10.95
CA SER A 97 -6.24 -0.97 -10.79
C SER A 97 -5.30 0.13 -10.31
N TYR A 98 -4.36 -0.18 -9.40
CA TYR A 98 -3.33 0.78 -9.02
C TYR A 98 -2.48 1.21 -10.22
N ILE A 99 -1.99 0.25 -11.02
CA ILE A 99 -1.23 0.54 -12.24
C ILE A 99 -2.03 1.43 -13.20
N ALA A 100 -3.31 1.12 -13.42
CA ALA A 100 -4.17 1.85 -14.33
C ALA A 100 -4.50 3.26 -13.85
N ASP A 101 -4.87 3.41 -12.58
CA ASP A 101 -5.51 4.62 -12.08
C ASP A 101 -4.52 5.60 -11.44
N SER A 102 -3.39 5.09 -10.90
CA SER A 102 -2.49 5.85 -10.02
C SER A 102 -1.07 6.02 -10.55
N THR A 103 -0.81 5.66 -11.81
CA THR A 103 0.50 5.86 -12.45
C THR A 103 0.45 6.91 -13.57
N ALA A 104 1.62 7.34 -14.02
CA ALA A 104 1.77 8.24 -15.16
C ALA A 104 1.62 7.56 -16.54
N ILE A 105 1.17 6.31 -16.60
CA ILE A 105 1.00 5.57 -17.87
C ILE A 105 -0.01 6.24 -18.82
N SER A 106 -0.89 7.11 -18.32
CA SER A 106 -1.79 7.91 -19.14
C SER A 106 -1.74 9.38 -18.67
N PRO A 107 -0.88 10.22 -19.25
CA PRO A 107 -0.63 11.57 -18.75
C PRO A 107 -1.78 12.56 -19.01
N ARG A 108 -2.67 12.31 -19.99
CA ARG A 108 -3.71 13.27 -20.41
C ARG A 108 -5.15 12.92 -19.98
N ASP A 109 -5.45 11.67 -19.64
CA ASP A 109 -6.81 11.28 -19.23
C ASP A 109 -7.03 11.48 -17.73
N GLY A 110 -7.76 12.53 -17.34
CA GLY A 110 -8.17 12.79 -15.96
C GLY A 110 -9.42 12.01 -15.51
N ASN A 111 -10.14 11.36 -16.42
CA ASN A 111 -11.34 10.57 -16.15
C ASN A 111 -11.41 9.37 -17.12
N GLY A 112 -11.52 8.13 -16.61
CA GLY A 112 -11.81 6.94 -17.43
C GLY A 112 -10.72 5.86 -17.55
N ARG A 113 -9.79 5.78 -16.59
CA ARG A 113 -8.72 4.75 -16.58
C ARG A 113 -9.21 3.41 -16.02
N SER A 114 -10.15 3.43 -15.08
CA SER A 114 -10.61 2.24 -14.37
C SER A 114 -11.20 1.20 -15.33
N GLY A 115 -10.63 -0.01 -15.28
CA GLY A 115 -11.07 -1.14 -16.09
C GLY A 115 -10.39 -1.24 -17.47
N LYS A 116 -9.52 -0.29 -17.87
CA LYS A 116 -8.66 -0.47 -19.05
C LYS A 116 -7.56 -1.49 -18.75
N SER A 117 -7.25 -2.33 -19.74
CA SER A 117 -6.06 -3.20 -19.71
C SER A 117 -4.78 -2.36 -19.82
N ILE A 118 -3.69 -2.85 -19.23
CA ILE A 118 -2.37 -2.18 -19.29
C ILE A 118 -1.86 -2.07 -20.74
N GLU A 119 -2.21 -3.02 -21.60
CA GLU A 119 -1.92 -2.97 -23.04
C GLU A 119 -2.58 -1.78 -23.73
N LEU A 120 -3.85 -1.54 -23.45
CA LEU A 120 -4.61 -0.39 -23.98
C LEU A 120 -4.06 0.92 -23.44
N LEU A 121 -3.69 0.98 -22.15
CA LEU A 121 -3.06 2.14 -21.55
C LEU A 121 -1.70 2.44 -22.20
N ALA A 122 -0.90 1.42 -22.48
CA ALA A 122 0.37 1.57 -23.18
C ALA A 122 0.17 2.06 -24.63
N ASP A 123 -0.90 1.63 -25.31
CA ASP A 123 -1.27 2.15 -26.62
C ASP A 123 -1.73 3.62 -26.52
N ASP A 124 -2.52 3.98 -25.51
CA ASP A 124 -2.97 5.36 -25.27
C ASP A 124 -1.79 6.28 -24.94
N PHE A 125 -0.79 5.83 -24.19
CA PHE A 125 0.45 6.58 -23.93
C PHE A 125 1.17 6.98 -25.23
N LEU A 126 1.27 6.06 -26.19
CA LEU A 126 1.90 6.34 -27.49
C LEU A 126 1.01 7.21 -28.40
N LYS A 127 -0.32 7.10 -28.29
CA LYS A 127 -1.24 8.02 -28.98
C LYS A 127 -1.10 9.45 -28.44
N ASP A 128 -0.93 9.62 -27.14
CA ASP A 128 -0.68 10.92 -26.51
C ASP A 128 0.61 11.57 -27.05
N TYR A 129 1.68 10.77 -27.17
CA TYR A 129 2.91 11.22 -27.84
C TYR A 129 2.66 11.64 -29.30
N GLU A 130 1.93 10.84 -30.07
CA GLU A 130 1.61 11.18 -31.46
C GLU A 130 0.81 12.50 -31.56
N GLY A 131 -0.14 12.70 -30.65
CA GLY A 131 -0.91 13.94 -30.53
C GLY A 131 -0.01 15.14 -30.23
N PHE A 132 0.86 15.03 -29.23
CA PHE A 132 1.87 16.05 -28.91
C PHE A 132 2.73 16.41 -30.13
N ARG A 133 3.22 15.40 -30.84
CA ARG A 133 4.09 15.59 -32.01
C ARG A 133 3.38 16.37 -33.12
N LYS A 134 2.10 16.07 -33.38
CA LYS A 134 1.27 16.76 -34.38
C LYS A 134 0.93 18.19 -33.97
N GLU A 135 0.62 18.41 -32.71
CA GLU A 135 0.22 19.71 -32.17
C GLU A 135 1.38 20.71 -32.13
N PHE A 136 2.55 20.27 -31.66
CA PHE A 136 3.69 21.16 -31.41
C PHE A 136 4.80 21.09 -32.46
N GLY A 137 4.78 20.10 -33.37
CA GLY A 137 5.83 19.93 -34.38
C GLY A 137 7.20 19.60 -33.77
N ARG A 138 7.25 19.02 -32.57
CA ARG A 138 8.48 18.69 -31.83
C ARG A 138 8.53 17.19 -31.53
N GLU A 139 9.73 16.61 -31.56
CA GLU A 139 9.98 15.19 -31.28
C GLU A 139 10.71 14.99 -29.95
N LEU A 140 10.09 15.36 -28.82
CA LEU A 140 10.61 15.01 -27.49
C LEU A 140 10.11 13.62 -27.08
N PRO A 141 10.98 12.66 -26.75
CA PRO A 141 10.54 11.29 -26.50
C PRO A 141 9.62 11.19 -25.29
N TYR A 142 8.61 10.34 -25.39
CA TYR A 142 7.78 9.90 -24.25
C TYR A 142 8.24 8.52 -23.81
N GLN A 143 8.64 8.37 -22.57
CA GLN A 143 9.20 7.14 -22.02
C GLN A 143 8.46 6.81 -20.72
N PHE A 144 7.98 5.58 -20.61
CA PHE A 144 7.38 5.06 -19.39
C PHE A 144 7.92 3.66 -19.12
N GLU A 145 8.47 3.45 -17.93
CA GLU A 145 8.89 2.14 -17.44
C GLU A 145 8.24 1.86 -16.11
N LEU A 146 7.63 0.68 -15.97
CA LEU A 146 7.07 0.19 -14.72
C LEU A 146 7.62 -1.20 -14.42
N THR A 147 8.11 -1.37 -13.19
CA THR A 147 8.59 -2.64 -12.67
C THR A 147 7.84 -2.98 -11.38
N GLY A 148 7.24 -4.16 -11.35
CA GLY A 148 6.66 -4.77 -10.17
C GLY A 148 7.60 -5.80 -9.57
N SER A 149 7.70 -5.82 -8.24
CA SER A 149 8.49 -6.77 -7.47
C SER A 149 7.63 -7.38 -6.34
N VAL A 150 8.09 -8.48 -5.74
CA VAL A 150 7.40 -9.14 -4.61
C VAL A 150 8.35 -9.24 -3.41
N PRO A 151 8.53 -8.15 -2.62
CA PRO A 151 9.48 -8.14 -1.50
C PRO A 151 9.17 -9.17 -0.41
N LEU A 152 7.89 -9.53 -0.23
CA LEU A 152 7.46 -10.49 0.79
C LEU A 152 6.29 -11.32 0.27
N ASN A 153 6.35 -12.63 0.45
CA ASN A 153 5.27 -13.56 0.13
C ASN A 153 5.37 -14.79 1.03
N ARG A 154 4.90 -14.64 2.28
CA ARG A 154 4.94 -15.71 3.28
C ARG A 154 3.99 -15.42 4.44
N GLN A 155 3.73 -16.44 5.26
CA GLN A 155 2.94 -16.32 6.50
C GLN A 155 1.57 -15.64 6.28
N GLY A 156 0.93 -15.89 5.14
CA GLY A 156 -0.34 -15.27 4.80
C GLY A 156 -0.27 -13.79 4.40
N LEU A 157 0.92 -13.23 4.24
CA LEU A 157 1.14 -11.84 3.84
C LEU A 157 1.87 -11.77 2.50
N LEU A 158 1.50 -10.76 1.73
CA LEU A 158 2.10 -10.43 0.46
C LEU A 158 2.41 -8.93 0.43
N THR A 159 3.64 -8.55 0.12
CA THR A 159 4.02 -7.19 -0.25
C THR A 159 4.31 -7.20 -1.74
N VAL A 160 3.67 -6.30 -2.49
CA VAL A 160 3.95 -6.02 -3.90
C VAL A 160 4.50 -4.61 -3.99
N GLU A 161 5.66 -4.45 -4.61
CA GLU A 161 6.20 -3.14 -4.96
C GLU A 161 5.83 -2.84 -6.41
N ILE A 162 5.42 -1.61 -6.68
CA ILE A 162 5.27 -1.06 -8.02
C ILE A 162 6.11 0.21 -8.10
N SER A 163 7.19 0.15 -8.87
CA SER A 163 8.08 1.28 -9.17
C SER A 163 7.87 1.70 -10.62
N TRP A 164 7.75 3.00 -10.89
CA TRP A 164 7.66 3.50 -12.25
C TRP A 164 8.44 4.80 -12.45
N GLU A 165 8.94 4.96 -13.67
CA GLU A 165 9.59 6.15 -14.18
C GLU A 165 8.83 6.65 -15.41
N ALA A 166 8.63 7.96 -15.52
CA ALA A 166 7.96 8.57 -16.64
C ALA A 166 8.67 9.85 -17.09
N TYR A 167 8.86 9.99 -18.39
CA TYR A 167 9.26 11.23 -19.04
C TYR A 167 8.31 11.51 -20.19
N THR A 168 7.63 12.65 -20.16
CA THR A 168 6.67 13.07 -21.20
C THR A 168 7.02 14.45 -21.73
N GLY A 169 8.33 14.75 -21.80
CA GLY A 169 8.86 16.10 -22.02
C GLY A 169 9.02 16.90 -20.72
N GLY A 170 9.63 18.09 -20.82
CA GLY A 170 9.92 18.96 -19.66
C GLY A 170 11.39 18.90 -19.22
N ALA A 171 11.66 19.43 -18.02
CA ALA A 171 13.02 19.57 -17.49
C ALA A 171 13.62 18.26 -16.97
N HIS A 172 12.79 17.37 -16.40
CA HIS A 172 13.20 16.06 -15.87
C HIS A 172 12.03 15.06 -15.94
N GLY A 173 12.33 13.78 -15.72
CA GLY A 173 11.32 12.74 -15.53
C GLY A 173 10.72 12.75 -14.12
N MET A 174 9.84 11.80 -13.86
CA MET A 174 9.24 11.56 -12.55
C MET A 174 9.45 10.10 -12.18
N HIS A 175 9.78 9.84 -10.93
CA HIS A 175 9.86 8.49 -10.38
C HIS A 175 8.88 8.35 -9.20
N HIS A 176 8.36 7.14 -9.03
CA HIS A 176 7.46 6.83 -7.93
C HIS A 176 7.55 5.36 -7.55
N ILE A 177 7.49 5.08 -6.24
CA ILE A 177 7.39 3.73 -5.67
C ILE A 177 6.13 3.65 -4.81
N GLU A 178 5.38 2.59 -4.99
CA GLU A 178 4.24 2.24 -4.14
C GLU A 178 4.34 0.79 -3.67
N TYR A 179 4.10 0.59 -2.38
CA TYR A 179 3.92 -0.72 -1.79
C TYR A 179 2.45 -1.05 -1.52
N LEU A 180 2.04 -2.22 -2.00
CA LEU A 180 0.72 -2.79 -1.80
C LEU A 180 0.87 -4.04 -0.91
N VAL A 181 0.47 -3.92 0.36
CA VAL A 181 0.53 -5.02 1.32
C VAL A 181 -0.84 -5.68 1.43
N PHE A 182 -0.89 -7.02 1.41
CA PHE A 182 -2.12 -7.79 1.42
C PHE A 182 -2.11 -8.87 2.51
N ASP A 183 -3.28 -9.09 3.09
CA ASP A 183 -3.64 -10.36 3.72
C ASP A 183 -4.14 -11.29 2.60
N VAL A 184 -3.44 -12.40 2.36
CA VAL A 184 -3.77 -13.30 1.23
C VAL A 184 -5.00 -14.17 1.50
N ALA A 185 -5.36 -14.38 2.77
CA ALA A 185 -6.55 -15.14 3.16
C ALA A 185 -7.85 -14.38 2.86
N THR A 186 -7.79 -13.05 2.85
CA THR A 186 -8.93 -12.18 2.52
C THR A 186 -8.77 -11.47 1.17
N GLY A 187 -7.56 -11.42 0.62
CA GLY A 187 -7.20 -10.63 -0.56
C GLY A 187 -7.22 -9.12 -0.32
N ARG A 188 -7.42 -8.67 0.93
CA ARG A 188 -7.61 -7.26 1.27
C ARG A 188 -6.25 -6.55 1.38
N ARG A 189 -6.15 -5.36 0.78
CA ARG A 189 -5.04 -4.44 1.02
C ARG A 189 -5.04 -3.97 2.48
N LEU A 190 -3.90 -4.10 3.14
CA LEU A 190 -3.65 -3.65 4.50
C LEU A 190 -3.16 -2.19 4.49
N LYS A 191 -3.57 -1.45 5.52
CA LYS A 191 -3.12 -0.10 5.83
C LYS A 191 -2.46 -0.07 7.21
N THR A 192 -1.85 1.05 7.58
CA THR A 192 -1.22 1.19 8.91
C THR A 192 -2.17 0.84 10.06
N ALA A 193 -3.45 1.26 9.99
CA ALA A 193 -4.49 0.92 10.97
C ALA A 193 -4.75 -0.60 11.12
N ASP A 194 -4.37 -1.41 10.12
CA ASP A 194 -4.46 -2.86 10.20
C ASP A 194 -3.30 -3.48 10.99
N LEU A 195 -2.13 -2.85 10.94
CA LEU A 195 -0.88 -3.36 11.53
C LEU A 195 -0.72 -2.94 12.99
N PHE A 196 -1.16 -1.73 13.33
CA PHE A 196 -0.90 -1.10 14.63
C PHE A 196 -2.14 -1.06 15.53
N ILE A 197 -1.92 -1.05 16.86
CA ILE A 197 -3.00 -0.97 17.87
C ILE A 197 -3.72 0.38 17.80
N ALA A 198 -4.95 0.49 18.33
CA ALA A 198 -5.65 1.77 18.35
C ALA A 198 -4.86 2.88 19.07
N GLY A 199 -4.85 4.10 18.53
CA GLY A 199 -4.10 5.23 19.06
C GLY A 199 -2.58 5.17 18.78
N PHE A 200 -2.17 4.44 17.74
CA PHE A 200 -0.76 4.29 17.36
C PHE A 200 -0.16 5.55 16.74
N GLU A 201 -0.98 6.41 16.14
CA GLU A 201 -0.60 7.42 15.16
C GLU A 201 0.55 8.30 15.65
N SER A 202 0.37 8.92 16.82
CA SER A 202 1.39 9.80 17.41
C SER A 202 2.68 9.05 17.78
N ARG A 203 2.59 7.78 18.18
CA ARG A 203 3.79 6.99 18.52
C ARG A 203 4.53 6.53 17.26
N LEU A 204 3.80 6.19 16.21
CA LEU A 204 4.40 5.83 14.93
C LEU A 204 5.12 7.03 14.31
N ASP A 205 4.51 8.22 14.34
CA ASP A 205 5.15 9.47 13.91
C ASP A 205 6.46 9.73 14.67
N GLN A 206 6.48 9.48 15.98
CA GLN A 206 7.71 9.60 16.79
C GLN A 206 8.80 8.61 16.37
N PHE A 207 8.44 7.36 16.04
CA PHE A 207 9.42 6.38 15.55
C PHE A 207 9.97 6.76 14.18
N ILE A 208 9.11 7.23 13.27
CA ILE A 208 9.50 7.70 11.94
C ILE A 208 10.43 8.91 12.04
N GLU A 209 10.08 9.91 12.85
CA GLU A 209 10.94 11.07 13.06
C GLU A 209 12.28 10.67 13.68
N ALA A 210 12.27 9.81 14.70
CA ALA A 210 13.50 9.34 15.33
C ALA A 210 14.41 8.61 14.32
N ARG A 211 13.82 7.78 13.45
CA ARG A 211 14.56 7.09 12.39
C ARG A 211 15.10 8.06 11.35
N PHE A 212 14.29 9.00 10.88
CA PHE A 212 14.73 10.05 9.96
C PHE A 212 15.89 10.86 10.52
N ARG A 213 15.80 11.29 11.78
CA ARG A 213 16.89 11.99 12.47
C ARG A 213 18.16 11.16 12.53
N GLN A 214 18.05 9.87 12.82
CA GLN A 214 19.18 8.96 12.85
C GLN A 214 19.85 8.86 11.47
N ASP A 215 19.06 8.61 10.41
CA ASP A 215 19.58 8.43 9.05
C ASP A 215 20.22 9.72 8.50
N LYS A 216 19.67 10.88 8.84
CA LYS A 216 20.24 12.20 8.51
C LYS A 216 21.35 12.67 9.47
N GLY A 217 21.57 11.96 10.58
CA GLY A 217 22.53 12.37 11.63
C GLY A 217 22.16 13.67 12.35
N LEU A 218 20.87 13.96 12.50
CA LEU A 218 20.35 15.14 13.19
C LEU A 218 20.37 14.95 14.71
N SER A 219 20.65 16.01 15.46
CA SER A 219 20.44 15.99 16.91
C SER A 219 18.94 16.01 17.26
N LYS A 220 18.61 15.75 18.53
CA LYS A 220 17.21 15.76 19.02
C LYS A 220 16.53 17.13 18.88
N THR A 221 17.31 18.20 18.88
CA THR A 221 16.80 19.59 18.86
C THR A 221 16.92 20.25 17.49
N GLU A 222 17.61 19.61 16.55
CA GLU A 222 17.78 20.16 15.20
C GLU A 222 16.44 20.15 14.46
N ARG A 223 16.21 21.14 13.60
CA ARG A 223 14.98 21.20 12.83
C ARG A 223 15.04 20.26 11.62
N LEU A 224 13.93 19.61 11.31
CA LEU A 224 13.82 18.73 10.15
C LEU A 224 13.80 19.51 8.82
N ASP A 225 13.39 20.79 8.85
CA ASP A 225 13.42 21.70 7.70
C ASP A 225 14.68 22.58 7.64
N SER A 226 15.73 22.20 8.37
CA SER A 226 17.05 22.83 8.26
C SER A 226 17.75 22.41 6.96
N GLU A 227 18.86 23.07 6.61
CA GLU A 227 19.69 22.69 5.45
C GLU A 227 20.13 21.22 5.49
N LYS A 228 20.40 20.68 6.68
CA LYS A 228 20.76 19.28 6.89
C LYS A 228 19.53 18.37 6.92
N GLY A 229 18.42 18.85 7.49
CA GLY A 229 17.17 18.11 7.59
C GLY A 229 16.43 17.97 6.27
N THR A 230 16.53 18.94 5.36
CA THR A 230 16.02 18.90 3.97
C THR A 230 14.51 18.79 3.78
N LEU A 231 13.71 18.66 4.85
CA LEU A 231 12.25 18.60 4.74
C LEU A 231 11.66 19.97 4.41
N PHE A 232 10.48 19.97 3.80
CA PHE A 232 9.68 21.18 3.60
C PHE A 232 9.11 21.72 4.92
N GLU A 233 8.79 20.83 5.84
CA GLU A 233 8.16 21.17 7.11
C GLU A 233 8.95 20.56 8.28
N ASN A 234 8.89 21.23 9.44
CA ASN A 234 9.56 20.75 10.66
C ASN A 234 8.79 19.63 11.38
N PHE A 235 8.20 18.70 10.63
CA PHE A 235 7.62 17.45 11.12
C PHE A 235 7.61 16.41 9.99
N ILE A 236 7.46 15.15 10.37
CA ILE A 236 7.20 14.04 9.46
C ILE A 236 6.11 13.16 10.07
N ARG A 237 5.19 12.66 9.23
CA ARG A 237 4.08 11.79 9.65
C ARG A 237 4.09 10.51 8.86
N HIS A 238 3.60 9.42 9.44
CA HIS A 238 3.39 8.17 8.71
C HIS A 238 2.43 8.34 7.53
N ASN A 239 2.63 7.50 6.52
CA ASN A 239 1.72 7.31 5.40
C ASN A 239 1.30 5.84 5.29
N ASP A 240 0.45 5.52 4.31
CA ASP A 240 0.03 4.15 4.00
C ASP A 240 0.87 3.51 2.87
N ASN A 241 2.03 4.09 2.55
CA ASN A 241 2.98 3.56 1.55
C ASN A 241 4.16 2.89 2.27
N PHE A 242 3.97 1.62 2.61
CA PHE A 242 4.93 0.85 3.40
C PHE A 242 5.09 -0.58 2.88
N ALA A 243 6.29 -1.12 3.04
CA ALA A 243 6.61 -2.52 2.79
C ALA A 243 6.73 -3.28 4.11
N LEU A 244 6.10 -4.46 4.19
CA LEU A 244 6.49 -5.46 5.19
C LEU A 244 7.68 -6.25 4.66
N GLY A 245 8.75 -6.31 5.45
CA GLY A 245 9.94 -7.12 5.17
C GLY A 245 10.32 -8.01 6.36
N ASP A 246 11.50 -8.63 6.28
CA ASP A 246 11.97 -9.61 7.26
C ASP A 246 12.37 -8.98 8.60
N LYS A 247 12.89 -7.76 8.55
CA LYS A 247 13.47 -7.10 9.72
C LYS A 247 12.54 -6.06 10.32
N GLY A 248 11.59 -5.56 9.53
CA GLY A 248 10.76 -4.44 9.91
C GLY A 248 9.78 -4.00 8.84
N ILE A 249 9.32 -2.76 9.03
CA ILE A 249 8.41 -2.05 8.14
C ILE A 249 9.18 -0.88 7.54
N THR A 250 9.25 -0.81 6.22
CA THR A 250 9.86 0.31 5.50
C THR A 250 8.76 1.25 5.03
N PHE A 251 8.79 2.51 5.47
CA PHE A 251 7.95 3.58 4.94
C PHE A 251 8.70 4.30 3.84
N ILE A 252 8.03 4.62 2.73
CA ILE A 252 8.62 5.40 1.65
C ILE A 252 7.84 6.69 1.45
N TYR A 253 8.58 7.78 1.30
CA TYR A 253 8.07 9.10 0.94
C TYR A 253 8.62 9.45 -0.42
N ASN A 254 7.75 9.59 -1.40
CA ASN A 254 8.17 9.84 -2.78
C ASN A 254 8.72 11.25 -2.95
N GLU A 255 9.34 11.48 -4.11
CA GLU A 255 9.78 12.81 -4.52
C GLU A 255 8.65 13.84 -4.35
N TYR A 256 8.98 15.03 -3.83
CA TYR A 256 8.03 16.10 -3.50
C TYR A 256 7.03 15.81 -2.38
N GLU A 257 7.01 14.62 -1.77
CA GLU A 257 6.08 14.34 -0.67
C GLU A 257 6.47 15.11 0.59
N ILE A 258 7.76 15.08 0.94
CA ILE A 258 8.29 15.74 2.15
C ILE A 258 9.55 16.57 1.90
N ALA A 259 10.20 16.43 0.74
CA ALA A 259 11.43 17.12 0.37
C ALA A 259 11.50 17.37 -1.14
N ALA A 260 12.39 18.28 -1.57
CA ALA A 260 12.58 18.60 -2.98
C ALA A 260 13.07 17.40 -3.79
N TYR A 261 12.69 17.32 -5.06
CA TYR A 261 13.11 16.27 -6.01
C TYR A 261 14.59 15.94 -5.99
N ALA A 262 15.46 16.94 -5.82
CA ALA A 262 16.91 16.74 -5.80
C ALA A 262 17.41 15.80 -4.70
N PHE A 263 16.60 15.55 -3.66
CA PHE A 263 16.93 14.62 -2.57
C PHE A 263 16.41 13.19 -2.82
N GLY A 264 15.66 12.97 -3.89
CA GLY A 264 15.04 11.68 -4.19
C GLY A 264 13.99 11.23 -3.17
N PRO A 265 13.50 9.99 -3.28
CA PRO A 265 12.61 9.40 -2.28
C PRO A 265 13.35 9.18 -0.95
N THR A 266 12.60 9.26 0.15
CA THR A 266 13.09 8.95 1.50
C THR A 266 12.51 7.63 1.98
N GLU A 267 13.39 6.67 2.28
CA GLU A 267 13.01 5.36 2.85
C GLU A 267 13.41 5.28 4.33
N LEU A 268 12.47 4.87 5.18
CA LEU A 268 12.65 4.77 6.63
C LEU A 268 12.25 3.37 7.11
N GLU A 269 13.23 2.53 7.43
CA GLU A 269 13.02 1.19 7.97
C GLU A 269 12.92 1.21 9.50
N LEU A 270 11.78 0.78 10.03
CA LEU A 270 11.54 0.58 11.46
C LEU A 270 11.57 -0.91 11.77
N SER A 271 12.51 -1.36 12.61
CA SER A 271 12.59 -2.79 12.96
C SER A 271 11.40 -3.22 13.81
N TYR A 272 10.94 -4.47 13.65
CA TYR A 272 9.83 -5.00 14.47
C TYR A 272 10.10 -4.90 15.97
N ARG A 273 11.38 -4.94 16.37
CA ARG A 273 11.79 -4.78 17.77
C ARG A 273 11.49 -3.38 18.30
N GLU A 274 11.79 -2.34 17.53
CA GLU A 274 11.60 -0.94 17.94
C GLU A 274 10.12 -0.61 18.11
N ILE A 275 9.29 -1.04 17.16
CA ILE A 275 7.86 -0.73 17.11
C ILE A 275 6.97 -1.79 17.76
N ARG A 276 7.56 -2.83 18.39
CA ARG A 276 6.83 -3.98 18.94
C ARG A 276 5.65 -3.60 19.85
N ALA A 277 5.82 -2.54 20.64
CA ALA A 277 4.83 -2.08 21.61
C ALA A 277 3.58 -1.45 20.98
N ILE A 278 3.65 -1.02 19.71
CA ILE A 278 2.52 -0.46 18.97
C ILE A 278 1.97 -1.40 17.90
N LEU A 279 2.67 -2.49 17.58
CA LEU A 279 2.18 -3.52 16.66
C LEU A 279 1.08 -4.37 17.29
N LYS A 280 0.07 -4.72 16.49
CA LYS A 280 -0.88 -5.78 16.85
C LYS A 280 -0.13 -7.12 16.97
N PRO A 281 -0.57 -8.03 17.86
CA PRO A 281 0.13 -9.29 18.12
C PRO A 281 0.49 -10.11 16.88
N ALA A 282 -0.39 -10.12 15.87
CA ALA A 282 -0.19 -10.87 14.63
C ALA A 282 1.05 -10.46 13.82
N PHE A 283 1.53 -9.22 13.98
CA PHE A 283 2.66 -8.68 13.20
C PHE A 283 3.98 -8.61 13.98
N ARG A 284 4.03 -9.11 15.23
CA ARG A 284 5.20 -8.96 16.11
C ARG A 284 6.34 -9.94 15.81
N ASN A 285 6.07 -11.02 15.09
CA ASN A 285 6.99 -12.15 14.88
C ASN A 285 7.07 -12.56 13.39
N LEU A 286 7.02 -11.59 12.48
CA LEU A 286 7.12 -11.83 11.03
C LEU A 286 8.53 -12.24 10.57
#